data_AF-A0A7W0C9V1-F1
#
_entry.id   AF-A0A7W0C9V1-F1
#
_cell.length_a   1.000
_cell.length_b   1.000
_cell.length_c   1.000
_cell.angle_alpha   90.00
_cell.angle_beta   90.00
_cell.angle_gamma   90.00
#
_symmetry.space_group_name_H-M   'P 1'
#
loop_
_entity.id
_entity.type
_entity.pdbx_description
1 polymer ?
#
loop_
_entity_poly.entity_id
_entity_poly.type
_entity_poly.pdbx_seq_one_letter_code
_entity_poly.pdbx_strand_id
1 'polypeptide(L)'
;MNRTEDDEGLGEEVSSRLEEMFGEDEDTGFDEQNSPVRELRALVAGIDWEISDESMGAFLKEIRRLQETYQDDKTLSMFLKLQESVGKYIKAKKAKAHPEAIGFVADVFKNFETVLARPEMQEKEKKRLLSADVKRFKEFKKRVLSPEPAGSQKVSGNTGGRPAAVLDNQEALDYIVEELRKTIKSELQVIQQIIKNLGA
;
A
#
# COMPACT_ATOMS: atom_id res chain seq x y z
N MET A 1 -22.89 -57.93 13.07
CA MET A 1 -22.72 -56.47 13.10
C MET A 1 -21.30 -56.17 13.59
N ASN A 2 -20.42 -55.74 12.69
CA ASN A 2 -19.09 -55.13 12.89
C ASN A 2 -18.71 -54.65 11.47
N ARG A 3 -18.73 -53.38 11.06
CA ARG A 3 -18.14 -52.10 11.50
C ARG A 3 -16.66 -51.95 11.08
N THR A 4 -16.49 -51.10 10.04
CA THR A 4 -15.40 -50.12 9.76
C THR A 4 -13.97 -50.62 9.59
N GLU A 5 -13.52 -50.81 8.35
CA GLU A 5 -12.09 -50.79 7.98
C GLU A 5 -11.89 -50.40 6.49
N ASP A 6 -12.44 -49.29 5.98
CA ASP A 6 -12.15 -48.88 4.58
C ASP A 6 -12.07 -47.35 4.34
N ASP A 7 -12.14 -46.51 5.39
CA ASP A 7 -12.18 -45.04 5.23
C ASP A 7 -10.84 -44.34 5.57
N GLU A 8 -9.85 -45.08 6.11
CA GLU A 8 -8.58 -44.48 6.57
C GLU A 8 -7.52 -44.34 5.47
N GLY A 9 -7.66 -45.03 4.33
CA GLY A 9 -6.68 -44.95 3.24
C GLY A 9 -6.84 -43.72 2.34
N LEU A 10 -8.07 -43.23 2.16
CA LEU A 10 -8.35 -42.10 1.27
C LEU A 10 -7.84 -40.78 1.84
N GLY A 11 -7.82 -40.63 3.17
CA GLY A 11 -7.31 -39.43 3.83
C GLY A 11 -5.82 -39.19 3.60
N GLU A 12 -5.00 -40.24 3.69
CA GLU A 12 -3.55 -40.14 3.49
C GLU A 12 -3.17 -39.91 2.03
N GLU A 13 -3.91 -40.52 1.09
CA GLU A 13 -3.69 -40.33 -0.34
C GLU A 13 -4.08 -38.91 -0.79
N VAL A 14 -5.20 -38.37 -0.26
CA VAL A 14 -5.59 -36.98 -0.50
C VAL A 14 -4.59 -36.01 0.11
N SER A 15 -4.07 -36.30 1.32
CA SER A 15 -3.08 -35.45 1.98
C SER A 15 -1.76 -35.41 1.21
N SER A 16 -1.26 -36.57 0.76
CA SER A 16 -0.04 -36.67 -0.03
C SER A 16 -0.18 -35.97 -1.39
N ARG A 17 -1.34 -36.10 -2.02
CA ARG A 17 -1.63 -35.45 -3.32
C ARG A 17 -1.84 -33.94 -3.18
N LEU A 18 -2.38 -33.49 -2.05
CA LEU A 18 -2.48 -32.06 -1.72
C LEU A 18 -1.09 -31.48 -1.47
N GLU A 19 -0.22 -32.20 -0.77
CA GLU A 19 1.16 -31.80 -0.53
C GLU A 19 2.01 -31.85 -1.81
N GLU A 20 1.72 -32.74 -2.76
CA GLU A 20 2.35 -32.74 -4.09
C GLU A 20 1.81 -31.61 -5.00
N MET A 21 0.52 -31.27 -4.92
CA MET A 21 -0.08 -30.19 -5.73
C MET A 21 0.18 -28.78 -5.18
N PHE A 22 0.41 -28.64 -3.88
CA PHE A 22 0.59 -27.36 -3.19
C PHE A 22 1.95 -27.22 -2.47
N GLY A 23 2.77 -28.28 -2.40
CA GLY A 23 4.11 -28.25 -1.79
C GLY A 23 5.21 -27.78 -2.73
N GLU A 24 4.86 -27.38 -3.95
CA GLU A 24 5.71 -26.55 -4.81
C GLU A 24 5.30 -25.07 -4.68
N ASP A 25 5.13 -24.58 -3.44
CA ASP A 25 5.51 -23.20 -3.21
C ASP A 25 7.01 -23.16 -3.50
N GLU A 26 7.41 -22.55 -4.62
CA GLU A 26 8.80 -22.19 -4.89
C GLU A 26 9.39 -21.69 -3.56
N ASP A 27 10.32 -22.46 -2.99
CA ASP A 27 11.09 -22.04 -1.83
C ASP A 27 11.86 -20.78 -2.25
N THR A 28 11.20 -19.64 -2.09
CA THR A 28 11.75 -18.33 -2.40
C THR A 28 12.76 -17.90 -1.34
N GLY A 29 13.15 -18.80 -0.41
CA GLY A 29 14.07 -18.50 0.68
C GLY A 29 13.59 -17.35 1.57
N PHE A 30 12.31 -16.97 1.46
CA PHE A 30 11.72 -15.86 2.17
C PHE A 30 11.16 -16.40 3.47
N ASP A 31 11.95 -16.30 4.55
CA ASP A 31 11.49 -16.65 5.90
C ASP A 31 10.39 -15.66 6.32
N GLU A 32 9.16 -16.01 5.96
CA GLU A 32 7.95 -15.20 6.12
C GLU A 32 7.69 -14.86 7.60
N GLN A 33 8.20 -15.69 8.51
CA GLN A 33 8.06 -15.52 9.96
C GLN A 33 8.99 -14.45 10.51
N ASN A 34 10.20 -14.30 9.93
CA ASN A 34 11.23 -13.35 10.35
C ASN A 34 11.39 -12.14 9.41
N SER A 35 10.53 -12.03 8.39
CA SER A 35 10.62 -10.93 7.43
C SER A 35 10.37 -9.57 8.12
N PRO A 36 11.25 -8.57 7.93
CA PRO A 36 11.06 -7.23 8.49
C PRO A 36 9.76 -6.56 8.04
N VAL A 37 9.12 -7.03 6.95
CA VAL A 37 7.92 -6.44 6.36
C VAL A 37 6.63 -7.18 6.70
N ARG A 38 6.70 -8.23 7.52
CA ARG A 38 5.54 -9.05 7.90
C ARG A 38 4.40 -8.24 8.50
N GLU A 39 4.72 -7.31 9.40
CA GLU A 39 3.73 -6.43 10.04
C GLU A 39 3.06 -5.53 8.99
N LEU A 40 3.84 -4.95 8.08
CA LEU A 40 3.29 -4.15 6.99
C LEU A 40 2.34 -4.98 6.10
N ARG A 41 2.69 -6.23 5.78
CA ARG A 41 1.82 -7.14 5.02
C ARG A 41 0.46 -7.34 5.71
N ALA A 42 0.49 -7.63 7.01
CA ALA A 42 -0.74 -7.82 7.79
C ALA A 42 -1.60 -6.55 7.80
N LEU A 43 -0.97 -5.38 7.95
CA LEU A 43 -1.66 -4.09 7.93
C LEU A 43 -2.25 -3.77 6.55
N VAL A 44 -1.52 -4.03 5.46
CA VAL A 44 -2.05 -3.85 4.09
C VAL A 44 -3.28 -4.72 3.87
N ALA A 45 -3.24 -6.00 4.24
CA ALA A 45 -4.39 -6.88 4.15
C ALA A 45 -5.57 -6.38 5.01
N GLY A 46 -5.29 -5.85 6.20
CA GLY A 46 -6.30 -5.27 7.09
C GLY A 46 -7.03 -4.05 6.52
N ILE A 47 -6.38 -3.23 5.69
CA ILE A 47 -7.00 -2.03 5.09
C ILE A 47 -8.17 -2.40 4.17
N ASP A 48 -8.12 -3.56 3.50
CA ASP A 48 -9.23 -4.05 2.67
C ASP A 48 -10.49 -4.38 3.50
N TRP A 49 -10.30 -4.77 4.76
CA TRP A 49 -11.38 -5.15 5.67
C TRP A 49 -11.89 -3.98 6.51
N GLU A 50 -10.98 -3.16 7.04
CA GLU A 50 -11.33 -2.06 7.95
C GLU A 50 -10.43 -0.84 7.76
N ILE A 51 -11.07 0.29 7.39
CA ILE A 51 -10.43 1.60 7.36
C ILE A 51 -10.86 2.39 8.61
N SER A 52 -10.06 2.30 9.66
CA SER A 52 -10.24 3.04 10.92
C SER A 52 -9.04 3.93 11.23
N ASP A 53 -9.19 4.86 12.17
CA ASP A 53 -8.07 5.73 12.59
C ASP A 53 -6.93 4.93 13.21
N GLU A 54 -7.26 3.81 13.86
CA GLU A 54 -6.33 2.88 14.47
C GLU A 54 -5.59 2.08 13.40
N SER A 55 -6.31 1.40 12.49
CA SER A 55 -5.67 0.59 11.43
C SER A 55 -4.76 1.43 10.53
N MET A 56 -5.24 2.61 10.11
CA MET A 56 -4.43 3.54 9.32
C MET A 56 -3.30 4.21 10.12
N GLY A 57 -3.46 4.36 11.44
CA GLY A 57 -2.41 4.82 12.34
C GLY A 57 -1.27 3.82 12.46
N ALA A 58 -1.60 2.54 12.68
CA ALA A 58 -0.66 1.44 12.72
C ALA A 58 0.09 1.29 11.39
N PHE A 59 -0.63 1.31 10.26
CA PHE A 59 -0.06 1.28 8.91
C PHE A 59 0.99 2.38 8.69
N LEU A 60 0.66 3.65 8.99
CA LEU A 60 1.58 4.76 8.81
C LEU A 60 2.78 4.72 9.76
N LYS A 61 2.59 4.21 10.98
CA LYS A 61 3.68 4.00 11.94
C LYS A 61 4.66 2.95 11.44
N GLU A 62 4.14 1.84 10.92
CA GLU A 62 4.95 0.76 10.39
C GLU A 62 5.74 1.17 9.15
N ILE A 63 5.13 1.95 8.24
CA ILE A 63 5.85 2.54 7.11
C ILE A 63 7.05 3.37 7.57
N ARG A 64 6.88 4.22 8.61
CA ARG A 64 7.99 5.03 9.12
C ARG A 64 9.12 4.19 9.69
N ARG A 65 8.80 3.13 10.44
CA ARG A 65 9.79 2.18 10.94
C ARG A 65 10.57 1.53 9.81
N LEU A 66 9.89 1.15 8.72
CA LEU A 66 10.54 0.57 7.55
C LEU A 66 11.35 1.60 6.75
N GLN A 67 10.92 2.87 6.71
CA GLN A 67 11.70 3.94 6.10
C GLN A 67 13.04 4.15 6.81
N GLU A 68 13.06 4.03 8.14
CA GLU A 68 14.31 4.04 8.92
C GLU A 68 15.17 2.79 8.62
N THR A 69 14.54 1.63 8.49
CA THR A 69 15.22 0.36 8.22
C THR A 69 15.87 0.33 6.83
N TYR A 70 15.22 0.91 5.83
CA TYR A 70 15.68 0.91 4.42
C TYR A 70 16.15 2.29 3.94
N GLN A 71 16.57 3.16 4.85
CA GLN A 71 16.96 4.55 4.53
C GLN A 71 18.11 4.65 3.51
N ASP A 72 18.99 3.65 3.47
CA ASP A 72 20.15 3.61 2.58
C ASP A 72 19.80 3.08 1.18
N ASP A 73 18.68 2.37 1.03
CA ASP A 73 18.14 1.96 -0.26
C ASP A 73 17.10 2.97 -0.75
N LYS A 74 17.53 3.85 -1.65
CA LYS A 74 16.69 4.90 -2.23
C LYS A 74 15.46 4.35 -2.96
N THR A 75 15.56 3.16 -3.56
CA THR A 75 14.45 2.58 -4.32
C THR A 75 13.38 2.05 -3.37
N LEU A 76 13.78 1.26 -2.36
CA LEU A 76 12.89 0.75 -1.31
C LEU A 76 12.24 1.90 -0.52
N SER A 77 13.04 2.90 -0.14
CA SER A 77 12.54 4.12 0.53
C SER A 77 11.46 4.85 -0.28
N MET A 78 11.57 4.88 -1.62
CA MET A 78 10.56 5.54 -2.45
C MET A 78 9.24 4.76 -2.54
N PHE A 79 9.26 3.43 -2.53
CA PHE A 79 8.02 2.65 -2.42
C PHE A 79 7.30 2.98 -1.10
N LEU A 80 8.03 3.01 0.01
CA LEU A 80 7.47 3.34 1.32
C LEU A 80 6.91 4.77 1.37
N LYS A 81 7.58 5.75 0.75
CA LYS A 81 7.05 7.12 0.64
C LYS A 81 5.76 7.21 -0.20
N LEU A 82 5.65 6.42 -1.28
CA LEU A 82 4.42 6.34 -2.08
C LEU A 82 3.26 5.79 -1.24
N GLN A 83 3.52 4.72 -0.48
CA GLN A 83 2.52 4.16 0.44
C GLN A 83 2.16 5.12 1.56
N GLU A 84 3.13 5.84 2.14
CA GLU A 84 2.87 6.84 3.18
C GLU A 84 1.92 7.94 2.65
N SER A 85 2.20 8.40 1.43
CA SER A 85 1.40 9.43 0.76
C SER A 85 -0.05 8.98 0.56
N VAL A 86 -0.26 7.77 0.05
CA VAL A 86 -1.62 7.25 -0.18
C VAL A 86 -2.29 6.84 1.13
N GLY A 87 -1.56 6.31 2.10
CA GLY A 87 -2.04 6.02 3.44
C GLY A 87 -2.57 7.24 4.16
N LYS A 88 -1.86 8.38 4.09
CA LYS A 88 -2.33 9.66 4.63
C LYS A 88 -3.64 10.11 3.96
N TYR A 89 -3.75 9.94 2.65
CA TYR A 89 -4.98 10.22 1.92
C TYR A 89 -6.14 9.32 2.39
N ILE A 90 -5.92 8.00 2.51
CA ILE A 90 -6.92 7.06 2.99
C ILE A 90 -7.34 7.41 4.42
N LYS A 91 -6.38 7.68 5.32
CA LYS A 91 -6.67 8.09 6.71
C LYS A 91 -7.53 9.35 6.77
N ALA A 92 -7.23 10.33 5.92
CA ALA A 92 -7.98 11.58 5.84
C ALA A 92 -9.42 11.40 5.35
N LYS A 93 -9.64 10.50 4.37
CA LYS A 93 -10.94 10.30 3.73
C LYS A 93 -11.76 9.15 4.35
N LYS A 94 -11.12 8.22 5.04
CA LYS A 94 -11.72 7.03 5.67
C LYS A 94 -12.62 6.27 4.69
N ALA A 95 -13.86 6.00 5.08
CA ALA A 95 -14.88 5.38 4.23
C ALA A 95 -15.21 6.17 2.93
N LYS A 96 -14.78 7.44 2.82
CA LYS A 96 -14.92 8.24 1.59
C LYS A 96 -13.67 8.19 0.71
N ALA A 97 -12.64 7.41 1.07
CA ALA A 97 -11.48 7.22 0.24
C ALA A 97 -11.91 6.56 -1.08
N HIS A 98 -11.26 6.95 -2.18
CA HIS A 98 -11.54 6.34 -3.47
C HIS A 98 -11.09 4.87 -3.44
N PRO A 99 -11.89 3.88 -3.88
CA PRO A 99 -11.52 2.46 -3.80
C PRO A 99 -10.16 2.14 -4.46
N GLU A 100 -9.84 2.81 -5.57
CA GLU A 100 -8.52 2.68 -6.21
C GLU A 100 -7.33 3.03 -5.29
N ALA A 101 -7.52 3.85 -4.25
CA ALA A 101 -6.44 4.19 -3.32
C ALA A 101 -6.00 2.96 -2.50
N ILE A 102 -6.97 2.12 -2.12
CA ILE A 102 -6.73 0.90 -1.35
C ILE A 102 -5.95 -0.10 -2.22
N GLY A 103 -6.47 -0.37 -3.43
CA GLY A 103 -5.78 -1.23 -4.39
C GLY A 103 -4.39 -0.73 -4.75
N PHE A 104 -4.18 0.59 -4.81
CA PHE A 104 -2.86 1.16 -5.04
C PHE A 104 -1.88 0.85 -3.89
N VAL A 105 -2.31 0.89 -2.62
CA VAL A 105 -1.44 0.52 -1.49
C VAL A 105 -0.99 -0.93 -1.61
N ALA A 106 -1.91 -1.84 -1.93
CA ALA A 106 -1.61 -3.26 -2.12
C ALA A 106 -0.65 -3.51 -3.31
N ASP A 107 -0.90 -2.87 -4.46
CA ASP A 107 -0.04 -2.99 -5.65
C ASP A 107 1.39 -2.52 -5.38
N VAL A 108 1.54 -1.35 -4.75
CA VAL A 108 2.85 -0.79 -4.40
C VAL A 108 3.56 -1.68 -3.37
N PHE A 109 2.81 -2.26 -2.43
CA PHE A 109 3.36 -3.21 -1.46
C PHE A 109 3.91 -4.45 -2.15
N LYS A 110 3.16 -5.06 -3.06
CA LYS A 110 3.61 -6.23 -3.82
C LYS A 110 4.90 -5.97 -4.60
N ASN A 111 5.02 -4.80 -5.23
CA ASN A 111 6.25 -4.44 -5.95
C ASN A 111 7.42 -4.19 -4.99
N PHE A 112 7.16 -3.56 -3.85
CA PHE A 112 8.15 -3.41 -2.78
C PHE A 112 8.66 -4.76 -2.28
N GLU A 113 7.78 -5.71 -1.99
CA GLU A 113 8.14 -7.08 -1.58
C GLU A 113 8.92 -7.80 -2.67
N THR A 114 8.52 -7.65 -3.93
CA THR A 114 9.24 -8.25 -5.06
C THR A 114 10.69 -7.76 -5.15
N VAL A 115 10.92 -6.46 -4.91
CA VAL A 115 12.27 -5.88 -4.90
C VAL A 115 13.05 -6.33 -3.66
N LEU A 116 12.40 -6.41 -2.51
CA LEU A 116 13.02 -6.85 -1.26
C LEU A 116 13.44 -8.33 -1.30
N ALA A 117 12.61 -9.20 -1.89
CA ALA A 117 12.86 -10.62 -2.04
C ALA A 117 13.92 -10.96 -3.09
N ARG A 118 14.36 -9.98 -3.89
CA ARG A 118 15.33 -10.19 -4.98
C ARG A 118 16.48 -9.20 -4.86
N PRO A 119 17.41 -9.38 -3.91
CA PRO A 119 18.58 -8.50 -3.74
C PRO A 119 19.42 -8.36 -5.02
N GLU A 120 19.54 -9.46 -5.77
CA GLU A 120 20.27 -9.58 -7.04
C GLU A 120 19.56 -8.91 -8.24
N MET A 121 18.33 -8.39 -8.05
CA MET A 121 17.60 -7.72 -9.13
C MET A 121 18.38 -6.49 -9.60
N GLN A 122 18.52 -6.34 -10.92
CA GLN A 122 19.23 -5.21 -11.49
C GLN A 122 18.55 -3.88 -11.11
N GLU A 123 19.35 -2.88 -10.76
CA GLU A 123 18.86 -1.53 -10.41
C GLU A 123 17.93 -0.91 -11.46
N LYS A 124 18.17 -1.20 -12.74
CA LYS A 124 17.30 -0.77 -13.84
C LYS A 124 15.89 -1.34 -13.73
N GLU A 125 15.77 -2.60 -13.31
CA GLU A 125 14.48 -3.28 -13.17
C GLU A 125 13.73 -2.82 -11.92
N LYS A 126 14.42 -2.68 -10.78
CA LYS A 126 13.84 -2.08 -9.56
C LYS A 126 13.26 -0.69 -9.84
N LYS A 127 14.03 0.15 -10.55
CA LYS A 127 13.59 1.50 -10.98
C LYS A 127 12.43 1.47 -11.97
N ARG A 128 12.32 0.44 -12.82
CA ARG A 128 11.20 0.28 -13.76
C ARG A 128 9.90 0.02 -13.00
N LEU A 129 9.92 -0.88 -12.02
CA LEU A 129 8.78 -1.14 -11.14
C LEU A 129 8.34 0.13 -10.40
N LEU A 130 9.29 0.81 -9.75
CA LEU A 130 9.02 2.07 -9.04
C LEU A 130 8.45 3.13 -9.99
N SER A 131 9.01 3.26 -11.20
CA SER A 131 8.54 4.26 -12.19
C SER A 131 7.12 3.99 -12.66
N ALA A 132 6.74 2.71 -12.80
CA ALA A 132 5.38 2.31 -13.14
C ALA A 132 4.40 2.73 -12.03
N ASP A 133 4.77 2.52 -10.77
CA ASP A 133 3.95 2.92 -9.62
C ASP A 133 3.84 4.43 -9.47
N VAL A 134 4.94 5.17 -9.67
CA VAL A 134 4.91 6.64 -9.72
C VAL A 134 4.00 7.14 -10.85
N LYS A 135 4.00 6.49 -12.01
CA LYS A 135 3.11 6.85 -13.12
C LYS A 135 1.64 6.61 -12.74
N ARG A 136 1.32 5.42 -12.21
CA ARG A 136 -0.03 5.09 -11.72
C ARG A 136 -0.49 6.07 -10.64
N PHE A 137 0.39 6.45 -9.71
CA PHE A 137 0.10 7.45 -8.69
C PHE A 137 -0.25 8.82 -9.29
N LYS A 138 0.49 9.27 -10.32
CA LYS A 138 0.19 10.54 -11.01
C LYS A 138 -1.18 10.52 -11.69
N GLU A 139 -1.53 9.40 -12.32
CA GLU A 139 -2.84 9.22 -12.96
C GLU A 139 -3.95 9.19 -11.92
N PHE A 140 -3.76 8.45 -10.82
CA PHE A 140 -4.66 8.47 -9.66
C PHE A 140 -4.88 9.89 -9.12
N LYS A 141 -3.81 10.66 -8.89
CA LYS A 141 -3.92 12.06 -8.44
C LYS A 141 -4.77 12.90 -9.39
N LYS A 142 -4.59 12.76 -10.70
CA LYS A 142 -5.38 13.51 -11.68
C LYS A 142 -6.86 13.15 -11.63
N ARG A 143 -7.20 11.90 -11.37
CA ARG A 143 -8.60 11.44 -11.30
C ARG A 143 -9.28 11.82 -9.98
N VAL A 144 -8.55 11.74 -8.88
CA VAL A 144 -9.13 11.78 -7.53
C VAL A 144 -8.90 13.13 -6.81
N LEU A 145 -7.90 13.91 -7.24
CA LEU A 145 -7.54 15.19 -6.62
C LEU A 145 -7.65 16.38 -7.57
N SER A 146 -8.05 16.19 -8.83
CA SER A 146 -8.40 17.35 -9.66
C SER A 146 -9.71 17.94 -9.15
N PRO A 147 -9.78 19.26 -8.93
CA PRO A 147 -11.07 19.89 -8.67
C PRO A 147 -11.95 19.68 -9.90
N GLU A 148 -13.11 19.03 -9.73
CA GLU A 148 -14.17 19.18 -10.71
C GLU A 148 -14.44 20.70 -10.88
N PRO A 149 -14.67 21.19 -12.11
CA PRO A 149 -15.25 22.51 -12.26
C PRO A 149 -16.58 22.50 -11.52
N ALA A 150 -16.71 23.39 -10.53
CA ALA A 150 -17.93 23.56 -9.75
C ALA A 150 -19.14 23.68 -10.69
N GLY A 151 -19.96 22.63 -10.77
CA GLY A 151 -21.04 22.55 -11.75
C GLY A 151 -21.98 21.38 -11.53
N SER A 152 -22.98 21.62 -10.66
CA SER A 152 -24.21 20.81 -10.44
C SER A 152 -24.01 19.52 -9.66
N GLN A 153 -24.52 19.39 -8.43
CA GLN A 153 -25.97 19.21 -8.23
C GLN A 153 -26.43 19.70 -6.84
N LYS A 154 -27.55 20.45 -6.84
CA LYS A 154 -28.22 21.03 -5.68
C LYS A 154 -29.12 20.01 -4.94
N VAL A 155 -28.86 19.88 -3.64
CA VAL A 155 -29.71 19.72 -2.41
C VAL A 155 -30.99 18.84 -2.36
N SER A 156 -31.10 18.05 -1.28
CA SER A 156 -32.14 18.07 -0.19
C SER A 156 -32.38 16.64 0.37
N GLY A 157 -32.44 16.32 1.67
CA GLY A 157 -32.65 17.11 2.89
C GLY A 157 -32.31 16.36 4.20
N ASN A 158 -32.84 16.88 5.31
CA ASN A 158 -32.22 17.07 6.63
C ASN A 158 -32.72 16.17 7.79
N THR A 159 -31.92 16.06 8.87
CA THR A 159 -32.20 16.08 10.35
C THR A 159 -31.12 15.25 11.07
N GLY A 160 -30.46 15.59 12.17
CA GLY A 160 -30.47 16.70 13.13
C GLY A 160 -29.86 16.17 14.45
N GLY A 161 -28.81 16.81 14.98
CA GLY A 161 -28.21 16.49 16.30
C GLY A 161 -26.72 16.86 16.43
N ARG A 162 -26.38 17.74 17.37
CA ARG A 162 -25.01 18.24 17.72
C ARG A 162 -24.90 18.21 19.27
N PRO A 163 -23.73 18.40 19.94
CA PRO A 163 -22.37 18.65 19.42
C PRO A 163 -21.20 17.98 20.20
N ALA A 164 -20.01 17.85 19.59
CA ALA A 164 -18.69 18.10 20.22
C ALA A 164 -17.54 17.92 19.20
N ALA A 165 -16.59 18.87 19.20
CA ALA A 165 -15.30 18.85 18.48
C ALA A 165 -15.32 18.64 16.95
N VAL A 166 -15.87 19.61 16.21
CA VAL A 166 -15.52 19.81 14.80
C VAL A 166 -14.92 21.20 14.67
N LEU A 167 -13.64 21.31 15.02
CA LEU A 167 -12.81 22.44 14.64
C LEU A 167 -11.66 21.88 13.81
N ASP A 168 -11.42 22.49 12.66
CA ASP A 168 -10.13 22.54 11.95
C ASP A 168 -9.67 21.35 11.08
N ASN A 169 -10.44 20.26 10.98
CA ASN A 169 -9.99 19.11 10.16
C ASN A 169 -9.88 19.40 8.66
N GLN A 170 -10.50 20.44 8.10
CA GLN A 170 -10.44 20.67 6.64
C GLN A 170 -9.20 21.49 6.23
N GLU A 171 -8.87 22.54 6.98
CA GLU A 171 -7.66 23.35 6.75
C GLU A 171 -6.40 22.57 7.12
N ALA A 172 -6.45 21.77 8.18
CA ALA A 172 -5.38 20.82 8.51
C ALA A 172 -5.16 19.79 7.40
N LEU A 173 -6.22 19.31 6.74
CA LEU A 173 -6.11 18.38 5.62
C LEU A 173 -5.59 19.05 4.35
N ASP A 174 -6.02 20.26 4.04
CA ASP A 174 -5.50 21.02 2.89
C ASP A 174 -4.02 21.35 3.10
N TYR A 175 -3.61 21.71 4.31
CA TYR A 175 -2.21 21.90 4.69
C TYR A 175 -1.39 20.61 4.54
N ILE A 176 -1.91 19.47 5.01
CA ILE A 176 -1.24 18.17 4.85
C ILE A 176 -1.10 17.82 3.37
N VAL A 177 -2.14 18.03 2.56
CA VAL A 177 -2.11 17.79 1.11
C VAL A 177 -1.13 18.72 0.39
N GLU A 178 -1.07 19.99 0.79
CA GLU A 178 -0.11 20.97 0.28
C GLU A 178 1.33 20.59 0.63
N GLU A 179 1.61 20.24 1.88
CA GLU A 179 2.95 19.82 2.30
C GLU A 179 3.36 18.49 1.66
N LEU A 180 2.43 17.55 1.49
CA LEU A 180 2.67 16.33 0.72
C LEU A 180 3.00 16.65 -0.74
N ARG A 181 2.27 17.59 -1.35
CA ARG A 181 2.52 18.04 -2.74
C ARG A 181 3.90 18.68 -2.87
N LYS A 182 4.32 19.46 -1.88
CA LYS A 182 5.60 20.16 -1.84
C LYS A 182 6.77 19.20 -1.65
N THR A 183 6.63 18.25 -0.73
CA THR A 183 7.62 17.20 -0.45
C THR A 183 7.80 16.28 -1.66
N ILE A 184 6.70 15.80 -2.24
CA ILE A 184 6.76 14.95 -3.44
C ILE A 184 7.32 15.71 -4.65
N LYS A 185 6.98 17.00 -4.82
CA LYS A 185 7.48 17.81 -5.95
C LYS A 185 8.99 18.03 -5.84
N SER A 186 9.48 18.38 -4.65
CA SER A 186 10.92 18.60 -4.43
C SER A 186 11.73 17.32 -4.63
N GLU A 187 11.28 16.19 -4.09
CA GLU A 187 11.97 14.91 -4.27
C GLU A 187 11.87 14.36 -5.71
N LEU A 188 10.74 14.55 -6.39
CA LEU A 188 10.63 14.20 -7.81
C LEU A 188 11.53 15.05 -8.70
N GLN A 189 11.73 16.34 -8.38
CA GLN A 189 12.68 17.19 -9.11
C GLN A 189 14.12 16.69 -8.91
N VAL A 190 14.48 16.25 -7.70
CA VAL A 190 15.79 15.63 -7.44
C VAL A 190 15.97 14.38 -8.31
N ILE A 191 14.96 13.51 -8.41
CA ILE A 191 15.00 12.31 -9.24
C ILE A 191 15.11 12.67 -10.74
N GLN A 192 14.34 13.64 -11.22
CA GLN A 192 14.43 14.11 -12.61
C GLN A 192 15.82 14.68 -12.94
N GLN A 193 16.43 15.41 -12.01
CA GLN A 193 17.76 15.98 -12.21
C GLN A 193 18.85 14.90 -12.25
N ILE A 194 18.73 13.87 -11.40
CA ILE A 194 19.62 12.72 -11.41
C ILE A 194 19.49 11.94 -12.74
N ILE A 195 18.28 11.71 -13.22
CA ILE A 195 18.04 11.05 -14.51
C ILE A 195 18.64 11.87 -15.65
N LYS A 196 18.50 13.20 -15.62
CA LYS A 196 19.05 14.10 -16.63
C LYS A 196 20.58 14.12 -16.64
N ASN A 197 21.21 14.06 -15.47
CA ASN A 197 22.67 14.05 -15.32
C ASN A 197 23.30 12.68 -15.63
N LEU A 198 22.53 11.60 -15.60
CA LEU A 198 22.98 10.24 -15.98
C LEU A 198 22.76 9.93 -17.47
N GLY A 199 22.11 10.83 -18.22
CA GLY A 199 21.85 10.71 -19.66
C GLY A 199 22.67 11.67 -20.53
N ALA A 200 23.72 12.28 -19.97
CA ALA A 200 24.72 13.09 -20.66
C ALA A 200 26.09 12.42 -20.48
#